data_AF-A0A4Q2JN66-F1
#
_entry.id   AF-A0A4Q2JN66-F1
#
_cell.length_a   1.000
_cell.length_b   1.000
_cell.length_c   1.000
_cell.angle_alpha   90.00
_cell.angle_beta   90.00
_cell.angle_gamma   90.00
#
_symmetry.space_group_name_H-M   'P 1'
#
loop_
_entity.id
_entity.type
_entity.pdbx_description
1 polymer ?
#
loop_
_entity_poly.entity_id
_entity_poly.type
_entity_poly.pdbx_seq_one_letter_code
_entity_poly.pdbx_strand_id
1 'polypeptide(L)'
;MLIDRPPGAGLIAKCLALNAAAPPRGWLARVFGRSPLAADATSWYGGALGELAVGARLQGLNGEWTVLHSVPIGKHDTDIDHVVVGPTGVFTINTKRHPGGRIWLGAHMLMINGQKTDYLRKARAEALQASRRLTAAGGAPVTVTPIIVLVGTKAVTVKQRPADVVVLREGELLRWLQAKRRGPRVAPASSLLSIVGMPRTWHANGAAAIETFDASHGAAFASLRRSVGRAASVRAVWVFAVVIAAVATSFGLLTGAVAH
;
A
#
# COMPACT_ATOMS: atom_id res chain seq x y z
N MET A 1 -1.69 19.01 10.04
CA MET A 1 -1.77 19.43 8.62
C MET A 1 -1.74 18.17 7.74
N LEU A 2 -1.80 18.24 6.40
CA LEU A 2 -1.69 17.02 5.57
C LEU A 2 -0.33 16.32 5.71
N ILE A 3 0.72 17.07 6.03
CA ILE A 3 2.08 16.57 6.16
C ILE A 3 2.28 15.62 7.35
N ASP A 4 1.40 15.68 8.35
CA ASP A 4 1.50 14.86 9.57
C ASP A 4 0.68 13.56 9.46
N ARG A 5 -0.05 13.37 8.35
CA ARG A 5 -0.92 12.21 8.18
C ARG A 5 -0.06 10.97 7.94
N PRO A 6 -0.30 9.85 8.64
CA PRO A 6 0.47 8.64 8.41
C PRO A 6 0.05 7.92 7.12
N PRO A 7 0.93 7.11 6.52
CA PRO A 7 0.59 6.24 5.40
C PRO A 7 -0.52 5.26 5.75
N GLY A 8 -1.46 5.06 4.80
CA GLY A 8 -2.57 4.14 4.96
C GLY A 8 -3.66 4.60 5.92
N ALA A 9 -3.71 5.87 6.33
CA ALA A 9 -4.64 6.36 7.33
C ALA A 9 -6.11 5.99 7.02
N GLY A 10 -6.56 6.24 5.78
CA GLY A 10 -7.92 5.89 5.34
C GLY A 10 -8.17 4.38 5.32
N LEU A 11 -7.22 3.61 4.77
CA LEU A 11 -7.33 2.15 4.73
C LEU A 11 -7.34 1.52 6.13
N ILE A 12 -6.56 2.07 7.06
CA ILE A 12 -6.50 1.62 8.46
C ILE A 12 -7.84 1.89 9.14
N ALA A 13 -8.38 3.10 9.03
CA ALA A 13 -9.67 3.45 9.61
C ALA A 13 -10.78 2.52 9.10
N LYS A 14 -10.86 2.33 7.78
CA LYS A 14 -11.84 1.42 7.15
C LYS A 14 -11.66 -0.03 7.60
N CYS A 15 -10.41 -0.51 7.66
CA CYS A 15 -10.09 -1.85 8.14
C CYS A 15 -10.56 -2.05 9.58
N LEU A 16 -10.30 -1.10 10.46
CA LEU A 16 -10.67 -1.20 11.88
C LEU A 16 -12.20 -1.17 12.05
N ALA A 17 -12.89 -0.28 11.34
CA ALA A 17 -14.35 -0.19 11.37
C ALA A 17 -15.01 -1.51 10.94
N LEU A 18 -14.60 -2.07 9.79
CA LEU A 18 -15.13 -3.34 9.30
C LEU A 18 -14.78 -4.51 10.23
N ASN A 19 -13.58 -4.49 10.83
CA ASN A 19 -13.16 -5.54 11.74
C ASN A 19 -13.89 -5.49 13.09
N ALA A 20 -14.24 -4.28 13.57
CA ALA A 20 -14.99 -4.08 14.81
C ALA A 20 -16.45 -4.53 14.68
N ALA A 21 -17.04 -4.44 13.48
CA ALA A 21 -18.40 -4.90 13.21
C ALA A 21 -18.54 -6.43 13.14
N ALA A 22 -17.43 -7.16 13.05
CA ALA A 22 -17.45 -8.62 12.94
C ALA A 22 -17.56 -9.30 14.32
N PRO A 23 -18.24 -10.46 14.42
CA PRO A 23 -18.37 -11.17 15.68
C PRO A 23 -17.00 -11.60 16.22
N PRO A 24 -16.79 -11.57 17.55
CA PRO A 24 -15.52 -11.93 18.15
C PRO A 24 -15.23 -13.41 17.91
N ARG A 25 -13.95 -13.73 17.66
CA ARG A 25 -13.52 -15.12 17.53
C ARG A 25 -13.74 -15.90 18.83
N GLY A 26 -14.31 -17.10 18.70
CA GLY A 26 -14.43 -18.06 19.81
C GLY A 26 -13.09 -18.60 20.30
N TRP A 27 -13.10 -19.33 21.41
CA TRP A 27 -11.89 -19.92 21.99
C TRP A 27 -11.21 -20.92 21.04
N LEU A 28 -11.96 -21.89 20.47
CA LEU A 28 -11.44 -22.87 19.51
C LEU A 28 -10.77 -22.20 18.30
N ALA A 29 -11.36 -21.12 17.79
CA ALA A 29 -10.80 -20.36 16.68
C ALA A 29 -9.42 -19.75 17.02
N ARG A 30 -9.19 -19.36 18.29
CA ARG A 30 -7.86 -18.91 18.74
C ARG A 30 -6.88 -20.08 18.79
N VAL A 31 -7.30 -21.22 19.36
CA VAL A 31 -6.47 -22.43 19.49
C VAL A 31 -5.95 -22.89 18.13
N PHE A 32 -6.79 -22.92 17.11
CA PHE A 32 -6.40 -23.34 15.75
C PHE A 32 -5.81 -22.22 14.87
N GLY A 33 -5.54 -21.03 15.44
CA GLY A 33 -4.91 -19.94 14.70
C GLY A 33 -5.79 -19.35 13.59
N ARG A 34 -7.12 -19.37 13.73
CA ARG A 34 -8.01 -18.65 12.82
C ARG A 34 -7.72 -17.16 12.91
N SER A 35 -7.62 -16.51 11.74
CA SER A 35 -7.34 -15.08 11.65
C SER A 35 -8.40 -14.29 12.42
N PRO A 36 -8.01 -13.28 13.22
CA PRO A 36 -8.94 -12.35 13.84
C PRO A 36 -9.53 -11.35 12.84
N LEU A 37 -9.05 -11.36 11.60
CA LEU A 37 -9.44 -10.42 10.55
C LEU A 37 -10.77 -10.83 9.92
N ALA A 38 -11.73 -9.90 9.88
CA ALA A 38 -12.96 -10.07 9.14
C ALA A 38 -12.70 -10.25 7.64
N ALA A 39 -13.55 -11.02 6.95
CA ALA A 39 -13.42 -11.26 5.52
C ALA A 39 -13.42 -9.92 4.74
N ASP A 40 -14.38 -9.05 5.05
CA ASP A 40 -14.52 -7.75 4.39
C ASP A 40 -13.39 -6.77 4.72
N ALA A 41 -12.74 -6.93 5.88
CA ALA A 41 -11.58 -6.13 6.28
C ALA A 41 -10.27 -6.59 5.62
N THR A 42 -10.25 -7.75 4.95
CA THR A 42 -9.01 -8.40 4.50
C THR A 42 -8.29 -7.60 3.39
N SER A 43 -9.03 -7.09 2.41
CA SER A 43 -8.47 -6.27 1.34
C SER A 43 -7.92 -4.94 1.89
N TRP A 44 -8.65 -4.28 2.79
CA TRP A 44 -8.25 -3.03 3.46
C TRP A 44 -6.99 -3.21 4.31
N TYR A 45 -6.93 -4.28 5.11
CA TYR A 45 -5.73 -4.65 5.87
C TYR A 45 -4.53 -4.86 4.94
N GLY A 46 -4.72 -5.57 3.83
CA GLY A 46 -3.70 -5.77 2.82
C GLY A 46 -3.21 -4.46 2.21
N GLY A 47 -4.12 -3.58 1.81
CA GLY A 47 -3.78 -2.26 1.27
C GLY A 47 -3.00 -1.40 2.27
N ALA A 48 -3.47 -1.32 3.52
CA ALA A 48 -2.81 -0.57 4.59
C ALA A 48 -1.37 -1.06 4.85
N LEU A 49 -1.14 -2.37 4.84
CA LEU A 49 0.22 -2.93 4.93
C LEU A 49 1.10 -2.53 3.74
N GLY A 50 0.52 -2.39 2.55
CA GLY A 50 1.23 -1.92 1.37
C GLY A 50 1.69 -0.49 1.56
N GLU A 51 0.76 0.42 1.85
CA GLU A 51 1.06 1.84 2.04
C GLU A 51 2.04 2.08 3.18
N LEU A 52 1.92 1.35 4.30
CA LEU A 52 2.90 1.41 5.39
C LEU A 52 4.31 1.01 4.94
N ALA A 53 4.43 -0.01 4.08
CA ALA A 53 5.72 -0.45 3.57
C ALA A 53 6.34 0.61 2.64
N VAL A 54 5.53 1.20 1.75
CA VAL A 54 5.99 2.28 0.85
C VAL A 54 6.32 3.55 1.64
N GLY A 55 5.47 3.95 2.58
CA GLY A 55 5.72 5.07 3.48
C GLY A 55 7.02 4.91 4.26
N ALA A 56 7.32 3.70 4.76
CA ALA A 56 8.60 3.42 5.41
C ALA A 56 9.82 3.59 4.49
N ARG A 57 9.69 3.32 3.17
CA ARG A 57 10.77 3.64 2.22
C ARG A 57 10.93 5.13 2.01
N LEU A 58 9.82 5.86 1.94
CA LEU A 58 9.82 7.31 1.69
C LEU A 58 10.44 8.10 2.85
N GLN A 59 10.45 7.55 4.07
CA GLN A 59 11.21 8.11 5.20
C GLN A 59 12.73 8.22 4.94
N GLY A 60 13.27 7.48 3.95
CA GLY A 60 14.67 7.58 3.54
C GLY A 60 15.00 8.76 2.63
N LEU A 61 14.00 9.58 2.25
CA LEU A 61 14.24 10.81 1.49
C LEU A 61 14.83 11.90 2.40
N ASN A 62 15.70 12.74 1.85
CA ASN A 62 16.30 13.87 2.60
C ASN A 62 15.30 15.04 2.71
N GLY A 63 15.70 16.11 3.41
CA GLY A 63 14.85 17.30 3.65
C GLY A 63 14.48 18.12 2.41
N GLU A 64 15.01 17.81 1.22
CA GLU A 64 14.60 18.45 -0.04
C GLU A 64 13.28 17.88 -0.58
N TRP A 65 12.80 16.77 0.01
CA TRP A 65 11.56 16.11 -0.37
C TRP A 65 10.47 16.38 0.63
N THR A 66 9.26 16.56 0.12
CA THR A 66 8.03 16.59 0.91
C THR A 66 7.17 15.41 0.50
N VAL A 67 6.70 14.66 1.49
CA VAL A 67 5.85 13.50 1.31
C VAL A 67 4.54 13.77 2.02
N LEU A 68 3.44 13.63 1.30
CA LEU A 68 2.10 13.60 1.87
C LEU A 68 1.53 12.20 1.73
N HIS A 69 0.80 11.76 2.75
CA HIS A 69 0.18 10.45 2.77
C HIS A 69 -1.34 10.56 2.87
N SER A 70 -2.05 9.58 2.29
CA SER A 70 -3.52 9.48 2.31
C SER A 70 -4.17 10.82 2.00
N VAL A 71 -3.80 11.41 0.86
CA VAL A 71 -4.19 12.76 0.44
C VAL A 71 -5.61 12.70 -0.12
N PRO A 72 -6.61 13.34 0.51
CA PRO A 72 -8.00 13.24 0.09
C PRO A 72 -8.18 13.90 -1.27
N ILE A 73 -8.83 13.22 -2.21
CA ILE A 73 -9.00 13.74 -3.56
C ILE A 73 -10.39 13.44 -4.13
N GLY A 74 -11.10 14.47 -4.59
CA GLY A 74 -12.39 14.31 -5.27
C GLY A 74 -13.56 14.82 -4.45
N LYS A 75 -14.71 14.15 -4.59
CA LYS A 75 -15.96 14.39 -3.86
C LYS A 75 -16.37 13.16 -3.01
N HIS A 76 -15.49 12.16 -2.90
CA HIS A 76 -15.74 10.85 -2.26
C HIS A 76 -14.59 10.46 -1.33
N ASP A 77 -14.73 9.34 -0.60
CA ASP A 77 -13.70 8.67 0.22
C ASP A 77 -12.58 8.05 -0.65
N THR A 78 -12.02 8.82 -1.58
CA THR A 78 -10.87 8.40 -2.38
C THR A 78 -9.69 9.26 -1.99
N ASP A 79 -8.62 8.61 -1.57
CA ASP A 79 -7.35 9.22 -1.28
C ASP A 79 -6.28 8.77 -2.30
N ILE A 80 -5.30 9.63 -2.51
CA ILE A 80 -4.03 9.26 -3.12
C ILE A 80 -3.17 8.70 -2.00
N ASP A 81 -2.67 7.47 -2.16
CA ASP A 81 -1.84 6.82 -1.15
C ASP A 81 -0.68 7.74 -0.74
N HIS A 82 0.13 8.21 -1.71
CA HIS A 82 1.17 9.21 -1.45
C HIS A 82 1.33 10.24 -2.57
N VAL A 83 1.60 11.49 -2.18
CA VAL A 83 2.09 12.55 -3.08
C VAL A 83 3.51 12.90 -2.64
N VAL A 84 4.46 12.86 -3.59
CA VAL A 84 5.86 13.17 -3.32
C VAL A 84 6.28 14.34 -4.19
N VAL A 85 6.88 15.35 -3.55
CA VAL A 85 7.39 16.56 -4.19
C VAL A 85 8.86 16.69 -3.85
N GLY A 86 9.70 16.91 -4.85
CA GLY A 86 11.11 17.15 -4.62
C GLY A 86 11.83 17.66 -5.87
N PRO A 87 13.18 17.66 -5.86
CA PRO A 87 13.99 18.30 -6.89
C PRO A 87 13.74 17.78 -8.31
N THR A 88 13.31 16.53 -8.46
CA THR A 88 13.08 15.90 -9.76
C THR A 88 11.62 15.99 -10.23
N GLY A 89 10.72 16.56 -9.43
CA GLY A 89 9.34 16.82 -9.82
C GLY A 89 8.29 16.39 -8.79
N VAL A 90 7.06 16.22 -9.28
CA VAL A 90 5.89 15.82 -8.49
C VAL A 90 5.42 14.44 -8.93
N PHE A 91 5.12 13.60 -7.95
CA PHE A 91 4.74 12.21 -8.16
C PHE A 91 3.49 11.87 -7.36
N THR A 92 2.54 11.16 -7.97
CA THR A 92 1.58 10.36 -7.21
C THR A 92 2.11 8.93 -7.16
N ILE A 93 2.05 8.32 -5.99
CA ILE A 93 2.48 6.96 -5.78
C ILE A 93 1.26 6.16 -5.35
N ASN A 94 0.92 5.17 -6.15
CA ASN A 94 -0.14 4.23 -5.85
C ASN A 94 0.46 2.86 -5.51
N THR A 95 0.06 2.32 -4.36
CA THR A 95 0.63 1.10 -3.79
C THR A 95 -0.21 -0.11 -4.12
N LYS A 96 0.42 -1.13 -4.72
CA LYS A 96 -0.23 -2.39 -5.09
C LYS A 96 0.47 -3.57 -4.42
N ARG A 97 -0.06 -3.96 -3.26
CA ARG A 97 0.42 -5.10 -2.49
C ARG A 97 -0.17 -6.41 -3.00
N HIS A 98 0.71 -7.30 -3.46
CA HIS A 98 0.35 -8.62 -3.99
C HIS A 98 1.34 -9.67 -3.47
N PRO A 99 1.22 -10.10 -2.20
CA PRO A 99 2.13 -11.03 -1.57
C PRO A 99 2.19 -12.35 -2.34
N GLY A 100 3.39 -12.75 -2.80
CA GLY A 100 3.55 -13.98 -3.58
C GLY A 100 3.03 -13.90 -5.03
N GLY A 101 2.44 -12.78 -5.43
CA GLY A 101 1.85 -12.59 -6.76
C GLY A 101 2.90 -12.51 -7.87
N ARG A 102 2.53 -13.01 -9.05
CA ARG A 102 3.33 -12.89 -10.29
C ARG A 102 2.75 -11.77 -11.14
N ILE A 103 3.59 -10.82 -11.49
CA ILE A 103 3.21 -9.63 -12.26
C ILE A 103 3.69 -9.78 -13.68
N TRP A 104 2.84 -9.45 -14.64
CA TRP A 104 3.23 -9.23 -16.03
C TRP A 104 2.95 -7.78 -16.40
N LEU A 105 3.95 -7.10 -16.95
CA LEU A 105 3.86 -5.70 -17.36
C LEU A 105 4.13 -5.56 -18.86
N GLY A 106 3.14 -5.02 -19.57
CA GLY A 106 3.24 -4.55 -20.95
C GLY A 106 3.00 -3.04 -21.04
N ALA A 107 3.09 -2.49 -22.25
CA ALA A 107 2.96 -1.05 -22.49
C ALA A 107 1.63 -0.45 -22.00
N HIS A 108 0.52 -1.20 -22.16
CA HIS A 108 -0.83 -0.71 -21.86
C HIS A 108 -1.55 -1.54 -20.79
N MET A 109 -0.92 -2.60 -20.26
CA MET A 109 -1.59 -3.53 -19.37
C MET A 109 -0.65 -4.05 -18.29
N LEU A 110 -1.21 -4.19 -17.09
CA LEU A 110 -0.58 -4.85 -15.95
C LEU A 110 -1.48 -5.99 -15.53
N MET A 111 -0.92 -7.18 -15.41
CA MET A 111 -1.64 -8.40 -14.99
C MET A 111 -1.08 -8.93 -13.68
N ILE A 112 -1.97 -9.47 -12.84
CA ILE A 112 -1.65 -10.13 -11.58
C ILE A 112 -2.11 -11.58 -11.70
N ASN A 113 -1.21 -12.55 -11.58
CA ASN A 113 -1.53 -13.98 -11.66
C ASN A 113 -2.37 -14.34 -12.90
N GLY A 114 -2.04 -13.73 -14.05
CA GLY A 114 -2.77 -13.95 -15.31
C GLY A 114 -4.07 -13.16 -15.47
N GLN A 115 -4.48 -12.36 -14.50
CA GLN A 115 -5.68 -11.52 -14.57
C GLN A 115 -5.35 -10.08 -14.90
N LYS A 116 -6.08 -9.49 -15.87
CA LYS A 116 -5.92 -8.09 -16.29
C LYS A 116 -6.37 -7.15 -15.17
N THR A 117 -5.64 -6.05 -14.98
CA THR A 117 -6.00 -5.00 -14.03
C THR A 117 -6.21 -3.65 -14.72
N ASP A 118 -6.82 -2.73 -14.00
CA ASP A 118 -7.00 -1.34 -14.44
C ASP A 118 -5.99 -0.37 -13.79
N TYR A 119 -4.92 -0.88 -13.19
CA TYR A 119 -3.99 -0.08 -12.38
C TYR A 119 -3.33 1.04 -13.16
N LEU A 120 -2.86 0.78 -14.38
CA LEU A 120 -2.24 1.82 -15.22
C LEU A 120 -3.23 2.95 -15.55
N ARG A 121 -4.48 2.60 -15.85
CA ARG A 121 -5.54 3.58 -16.15
C ARG A 121 -5.88 4.42 -14.91
N LYS A 122 -6.02 3.79 -13.75
CA LYS A 122 -6.30 4.48 -12.48
C LYS A 122 -5.17 5.41 -12.08
N ALA A 123 -3.91 4.96 -12.16
CA ALA A 123 -2.75 5.78 -11.84
C ALA A 123 -2.65 7.03 -12.73
N ARG A 124 -2.91 6.90 -14.04
CA ARG A 124 -2.97 8.06 -14.96
C ARG A 124 -4.06 9.05 -14.55
N ALA A 125 -5.27 8.55 -14.27
CA ALA A 125 -6.39 9.40 -13.89
C ALA A 125 -6.10 10.15 -12.58
N GLU A 126 -5.52 9.48 -11.60
CA GLU A 126 -5.11 10.04 -10.31
C GLU A 126 -4.05 11.14 -10.47
N ALA A 127 -2.97 10.88 -11.23
CA ALA A 127 -1.93 11.87 -11.53
C ALA A 127 -2.50 13.09 -12.28
N LEU A 128 -3.38 12.87 -13.25
CA LEU A 128 -4.06 13.96 -13.96
C LEU A 128 -4.93 14.80 -13.00
N GLN A 129 -5.63 14.15 -12.08
CA GLN A 129 -6.45 14.83 -11.07
C GLN A 129 -5.60 15.68 -10.11
N ALA A 130 -4.45 15.16 -9.69
CA ALA A 130 -3.48 15.89 -8.86
C ALA A 130 -2.88 17.07 -9.62
N SER A 131 -2.46 16.85 -10.87
CA SER A 131 -1.92 17.88 -11.76
C SER A 131 -2.88 19.06 -11.94
N ARG A 132 -4.16 18.79 -12.21
CA ARG A 132 -5.19 19.83 -12.36
C ARG A 132 -5.35 20.66 -11.09
N ARG A 133 -5.35 20.02 -9.91
CA ARG A 133 -5.50 20.72 -8.64
C ARG A 133 -4.31 21.59 -8.29
N LEU A 134 -3.11 21.05 -8.44
CA LEU A 134 -1.88 21.81 -8.21
C LEU A 134 -1.76 22.98 -9.18
N THR A 135 -2.12 22.78 -10.45
CA THR A 135 -2.16 23.84 -11.46
C THR A 135 -3.17 24.94 -11.10
N ALA A 136 -4.38 24.56 -10.71
CA ALA A 136 -5.42 25.52 -10.32
C ALA A 136 -5.02 26.33 -9.08
N ALA A 137 -4.39 25.70 -8.08
CA ALA A 137 -3.98 26.37 -6.87
C ALA A 137 -2.69 27.21 -7.04
N GLY A 138 -1.80 26.83 -7.97
CA GLY A 138 -0.53 27.52 -8.21
C GLY A 138 -0.51 28.51 -9.36
N GLY A 139 -1.55 28.57 -10.18
CA GLY A 139 -1.65 29.49 -11.33
C GLY A 139 -0.68 29.18 -12.48
N ALA A 140 0.07 28.08 -12.41
CA ALA A 140 1.01 27.63 -13.44
C ALA A 140 0.88 26.12 -13.67
N PRO A 141 1.11 25.60 -14.89
CA PRO A 141 1.02 24.18 -15.18
C PRO A 141 1.95 23.33 -14.31
N VAL A 142 1.40 22.33 -13.63
CA VAL A 142 2.15 21.34 -12.81
C VAL A 142 1.96 19.96 -13.40
N THR A 143 3.02 19.36 -13.91
CA THR A 143 3.01 17.96 -14.36
C THR A 143 3.25 17.02 -13.17
N VAL A 144 2.41 16.00 -13.07
CA VAL A 144 2.50 14.96 -12.04
C VAL A 144 2.77 13.63 -12.71
N THR A 145 3.83 12.94 -12.29
CA THR A 145 4.21 11.63 -12.84
C THR A 145 3.59 10.52 -11.99
N PRO A 146 2.76 9.63 -12.56
CA PRO A 146 2.21 8.49 -11.82
C PRO A 146 3.26 7.39 -11.63
N ILE A 147 3.38 6.91 -10.38
CA ILE A 147 4.19 5.76 -10.00
C ILE A 147 3.28 4.69 -9.40
N ILE A 148 3.42 3.45 -9.86
CA ILE A 148 2.85 2.27 -9.21
C ILE A 148 3.98 1.52 -8.50
N VAL A 149 3.82 1.28 -7.21
CA VAL A 149 4.77 0.51 -6.40
C VAL A 149 4.19 -0.84 -6.06
N LEU A 150 4.87 -1.89 -6.52
CA LEU A 150 4.54 -3.29 -6.29
C LEU A 150 5.17 -3.76 -4.98
N VAL A 151 4.35 -4.22 -4.04
CA VAL A 151 4.78 -4.65 -2.70
C VAL A 151 4.57 -6.16 -2.52
N GLY A 152 5.61 -6.86 -2.07
CA GLY A 152 5.57 -8.29 -1.71
C GLY A 152 5.41 -9.26 -2.89
N THR A 153 5.62 -8.82 -4.14
CA THR A 153 5.45 -9.66 -5.32
C THR A 153 6.57 -10.69 -5.44
N LYS A 154 6.23 -11.90 -5.91
CA LYS A 154 7.20 -12.99 -6.10
C LYS A 154 8.04 -12.80 -7.35
N ALA A 155 7.42 -12.35 -8.43
CA ALA A 155 8.08 -12.15 -9.71
C ALA A 155 7.41 -11.02 -10.47
N VAL A 156 8.21 -10.27 -11.25
CA VAL A 156 7.72 -9.26 -12.18
C VAL A 156 8.38 -9.50 -13.53
N THR A 157 7.58 -9.89 -14.51
CA THR A 157 7.99 -10.06 -15.91
C THR A 157 7.65 -8.78 -16.67
N VAL A 158 8.66 -8.09 -17.18
CA VAL A 158 8.48 -6.86 -17.95
C VAL A 158 8.65 -7.19 -19.42
N LYS A 159 7.55 -7.21 -20.17
CA LYS A 159 7.58 -7.32 -21.64
C LYS A 159 7.89 -5.97 -22.28
N GLN A 160 7.22 -4.93 -21.78
CA GLN A 160 7.43 -3.55 -22.21
C GLN A 160 6.97 -2.61 -21.09
N ARG A 161 7.70 -1.52 -20.86
CA ARG A 161 7.29 -0.51 -19.87
C ARG A 161 6.29 0.47 -20.49
N PRO A 162 5.25 0.89 -19.75
CA PRO A 162 4.43 2.04 -20.13
C PRO A 162 5.30 3.29 -20.28
N ALA A 163 4.98 4.14 -21.25
CA ALA A 163 5.75 5.35 -21.51
C ALA A 163 5.51 6.45 -20.46
N ASP A 164 4.33 6.45 -19.85
CA ASP A 164 3.79 7.54 -19.04
C ASP A 164 3.48 7.14 -17.60
N VAL A 165 3.65 5.86 -17.24
CA VAL A 165 3.48 5.35 -15.88
C VAL A 165 4.73 4.59 -15.46
N VAL A 166 5.32 5.02 -14.36
CA VAL A 166 6.48 4.36 -13.76
C VAL A 166 5.99 3.21 -12.91
N VAL A 167 6.49 2.00 -13.16
CA VAL A 167 6.14 0.81 -12.36
C VAL A 167 7.41 0.27 -11.72
N LEU A 168 7.44 0.22 -10.39
CA LEU A 168 8.61 -0.15 -9.59
C LEU A 168 8.24 -1.23 -8.57
N ARG A 169 9.24 -1.99 -8.15
CA ARG A 169 9.18 -2.74 -6.90
C ARG A 169 9.50 -1.79 -5.74
N GLU A 170 8.96 -2.09 -4.56
CA GLU A 170 9.19 -1.30 -3.33
C GLU A 170 10.68 -0.98 -3.07
N GLY A 171 11.58 -1.94 -3.28
CA GLY A 171 13.02 -1.75 -3.08
C GLY A 171 13.72 -0.84 -4.09
N GLU A 172 13.07 -0.53 -5.22
CA GLU A 172 13.62 0.32 -6.29
C GLU A 172 13.20 1.79 -6.11
N LEU A 173 12.15 2.05 -5.33
CA LEU A 173 11.49 3.36 -5.23
C LEU A 173 12.44 4.48 -4.81
N LEU A 174 13.11 4.31 -3.67
CA LEU A 174 13.95 5.37 -3.09
C LEU A 174 15.09 5.75 -4.05
N ARG A 175 15.78 4.74 -4.59
CA ARG A 175 16.84 4.93 -5.57
C ARG A 175 16.34 5.61 -6.83
N TRP A 176 15.14 5.27 -7.30
CA TRP A 176 14.58 5.85 -8.51
C TRP A 176 14.23 7.34 -8.33
N LEU A 177 13.65 7.70 -7.17
CA LEU A 177 13.33 9.10 -6.82
C LEU A 177 14.62 9.94 -6.67
N GLN A 178 15.63 9.39 -5.99
CA GLN A 178 16.88 10.10 -5.73
C GLN A 178 17.85 10.10 -6.93
N ALA A 179 17.66 9.21 -7.90
CA ALA A 179 18.44 9.24 -9.12
C ALA A 179 18.26 10.61 -9.78
N LYS A 180 19.37 11.34 -10.00
CA LYS A 180 19.39 12.66 -10.65
C LYS A 180 18.89 12.56 -12.10
N ARG A 181 17.58 12.39 -12.26
CA ARG A 181 16.90 12.45 -13.55
C ARG A 181 16.76 13.93 -13.88
N ARG A 182 17.48 14.37 -14.91
CA ARG A 182 17.27 15.68 -15.55
C ARG A 182 15.88 15.66 -16.20
N GLY A 183 14.84 15.97 -15.42
CA GLY A 183 13.50 16.28 -15.93
C GLY A 183 13.37 17.77 -16.22
N PRO A 184 12.29 18.21 -16.89
CA PRO A 184 11.99 19.63 -17.04
C PRO A 184 11.94 20.29 -15.66
N ARG A 185 12.62 21.43 -15.49
CA ARG A 185 12.59 22.21 -14.24
C ARG A 185 11.13 22.52 -13.90
N VAL A 186 10.65 22.02 -12.77
CA VAL A 186 9.38 22.45 -12.18
C VAL A 186 9.51 23.91 -11.75
N ALA A 187 8.39 24.64 -11.72
CA ALA A 187 8.32 25.95 -11.08
C ALA A 187 9.01 25.93 -9.70
N PRO A 188 9.57 27.05 -9.20
CA PRO A 188 10.40 27.05 -8.00
C PRO A 188 9.77 26.24 -6.87
N ALA A 189 10.48 25.21 -6.40
CA ALA A 189 9.95 24.21 -5.47
C ALA A 189 9.30 24.85 -4.23
N SER A 190 9.80 26.01 -3.78
CA SER A 190 9.26 26.80 -2.67
C SER A 190 7.81 27.25 -2.87
N SER A 191 7.42 27.67 -4.08
CA SER A 191 6.04 28.08 -4.38
C SER A 191 5.08 26.90 -4.43
N LEU A 192 5.55 25.72 -4.84
CA LEU A 192 4.72 24.52 -4.91
C LEU A 192 4.48 23.93 -3.51
N LEU A 193 5.49 23.97 -2.63
CA LEU A 193 5.40 23.43 -1.27
C LEU A 193 4.34 24.15 -0.43
N SER A 194 4.21 25.47 -0.56
CA SER A 194 3.19 26.25 0.16
C SER A 194 1.77 25.83 -0.21
N ILE A 195 1.57 25.36 -1.45
CA ILE A 195 0.27 24.91 -1.94
C ILE A 195 0.01 23.44 -1.61
N VAL A 196 1.02 22.58 -1.78
CA VAL A 196 0.92 21.13 -1.61
C VAL A 196 0.48 20.78 -0.18
N GLY A 197 1.00 21.45 0.84
CA GLY A 197 0.63 21.16 2.23
C GLY A 197 -0.80 21.57 2.62
N MET A 198 -1.49 22.37 1.81
CA MET A 198 -2.80 22.92 2.15
C MET A 198 -3.94 21.93 1.82
N PRO A 199 -4.79 21.56 2.79
CA PRO A 199 -5.93 20.66 2.54
C PRO A 199 -6.87 21.13 1.41
N ARG A 200 -7.11 22.45 1.31
CA ARG A 200 -7.96 23.07 0.28
C ARG A 200 -7.45 22.88 -1.15
N THR A 201 -6.16 22.62 -1.32
CA THR A 201 -5.57 22.30 -2.62
C THR A 201 -6.15 21.00 -3.16
N TRP A 202 -6.42 20.03 -2.28
CA TRP A 202 -6.76 18.66 -2.65
C TRP A 202 -8.26 18.39 -2.63
N HIS A 203 -9.00 19.10 -1.77
CA HIS A 203 -10.44 18.91 -1.63
C HIS A 203 -11.17 20.24 -1.38
N ALA A 204 -12.37 20.41 -1.96
CA ALA A 204 -13.18 21.63 -1.82
C ALA A 204 -13.53 21.93 -0.35
N ASN A 205 -13.87 20.89 0.43
CA ASN A 205 -14.11 20.99 1.88
C ASN A 205 -12.84 21.17 2.71
N GLY A 206 -11.66 21.27 2.09
CA GLY A 206 -10.39 21.52 2.76
C GLY A 206 -10.11 20.57 3.91
N ALA A 207 -9.83 21.13 5.10
CA ALA A 207 -9.50 20.36 6.29
C ALA A 207 -10.64 19.44 6.75
N ALA A 208 -11.90 19.79 6.46
CA ALA A 208 -13.05 18.97 6.84
C ALA A 208 -13.15 17.65 6.05
N ALA A 209 -12.43 17.53 4.91
CA ALA A 209 -12.33 16.27 4.17
C ALA A 209 -11.26 15.32 4.71
N ILE A 210 -10.45 15.78 5.68
CA ILE A 210 -9.44 14.95 6.30
C ILE A 210 -10.13 14.21 7.44
N GLU A 211 -10.43 12.93 7.26
CA GLU A 211 -10.85 12.06 8.37
C GLU A 211 -9.80 12.15 9.49
N THR A 212 -10.23 12.40 10.72
CA THR A 212 -9.31 12.47 11.87
C THR A 212 -8.69 11.09 12.08
N PHE A 213 -7.42 10.95 11.72
CA PHE A 213 -6.61 9.82 12.11
C PHE A 213 -5.80 10.22 13.34
N ASP A 214 -6.01 9.53 14.45
CA ASP A 214 -5.30 9.81 15.70
C ASP A 214 -4.40 8.64 16.13
N ALA A 215 -3.66 8.84 17.22
CA ALA A 215 -2.76 7.82 17.77
C ALA A 215 -3.49 6.52 18.17
N SER A 216 -4.80 6.59 18.48
CA SER A 216 -5.59 5.43 18.86
C SER A 216 -5.79 4.48 17.67
N HIS A 217 -6.02 5.01 16.46
CA HIS A 217 -6.12 4.22 15.23
C HIS A 217 -4.81 3.49 14.94
N GLY A 218 -3.68 4.19 15.07
CA GLY A 218 -2.35 3.60 14.91
C GLY A 218 -2.09 2.45 15.89
N ALA A 219 -2.38 2.67 17.18
CA ALA A 219 -2.22 1.66 18.23
C ALA A 219 -3.15 0.45 18.02
N ALA A 220 -4.41 0.69 17.66
CA ALA A 220 -5.40 -0.35 17.37
C ALA A 220 -4.98 -1.21 16.18
N PHE A 221 -4.51 -0.59 15.09
CA PHE A 221 -4.02 -1.33 13.92
C PHE A 221 -2.75 -2.13 14.22
N ALA A 222 -1.82 -1.59 15.01
CA ALA A 222 -0.64 -2.32 15.45
C ALA A 222 -1.02 -3.55 16.30
N SER A 223 -2.04 -3.43 17.17
CA SER A 223 -2.58 -4.54 17.94
C SER A 223 -3.23 -5.61 17.06
N LEU A 224 -4.02 -5.19 16.07
CA LEU A 224 -4.62 -6.08 15.07
C LEU A 224 -3.54 -6.84 14.30
N ARG A 225 -2.48 -6.15 13.83
CA ARG A 225 -1.34 -6.77 13.14
C ARG A 225 -0.65 -7.84 13.98
N ARG A 226 -0.35 -7.55 15.26
CA ARG A 226 0.23 -8.53 16.18
C ARG A 226 -0.69 -9.75 16.34
N SER A 227 -2.00 -9.53 16.43
CA SER A 227 -2.99 -10.60 16.57
C SER A 227 -3.10 -11.48 15.33
N VAL A 228 -3.05 -10.88 14.12
CA VAL A 228 -3.00 -11.60 12.84
C VAL A 228 -1.71 -12.42 12.73
N GLY A 229 -0.55 -11.84 13.08
CA GLY A 229 0.74 -12.54 13.06
C GLY A 229 0.79 -13.72 14.04
N ARG A 230 0.27 -13.54 15.26
CA ARG A 230 0.11 -14.62 16.24
C ARG A 230 -0.76 -15.76 15.70
N ALA A 231 -1.91 -15.43 15.11
CA ALA A 231 -2.80 -16.43 14.53
C ALA A 231 -2.13 -17.21 13.38
N ALA A 232 -1.36 -16.53 12.52
CA ALA A 232 -0.58 -17.18 11.47
C ALA A 232 0.49 -18.13 12.04
N SER A 233 1.18 -17.72 13.12
CA SER A 233 2.20 -18.55 13.79
C SER A 233 1.60 -19.80 14.41
N VAL A 234 0.47 -19.66 15.13
CA VAL A 234 -0.27 -20.80 15.71
C VAL A 234 -0.71 -21.78 14.62
N ARG A 235 -1.22 -21.27 13.48
CA ARG A 235 -1.61 -22.11 12.35
C ARG A 235 -0.41 -22.87 11.77
N ALA A 236 0.76 -22.24 11.66
CA ALA A 236 1.97 -22.91 11.19
C ALA A 236 2.40 -24.06 12.12
N VAL A 237 2.29 -23.87 13.44
CA VAL A 237 2.54 -24.93 14.45
C VAL A 237 1.60 -26.11 14.24
N TRP A 238 0.30 -25.86 14.05
CA TRP A 238 -0.66 -26.95 13.79
C TRP A 238 -0.38 -27.69 12.49
N VAL A 239 -0.04 -26.99 11.41
CA VAL A 239 0.36 -27.63 10.15
C VAL A 239 1.58 -28.52 10.36
N PHE A 240 2.59 -28.03 11.09
CA PHE A 240 3.78 -28.80 11.40
C PHE A 240 3.48 -30.03 12.27
N ALA A 241 2.63 -29.89 13.30
CA ALA A 241 2.21 -31.00 14.15
C ALA A 241 1.47 -32.10 13.36
N VAL A 242 0.60 -31.72 12.41
CA VAL A 242 -0.09 -32.68 11.53
C VAL A 242 0.90 -33.40 10.61
N VAL A 243 1.88 -32.69 10.05
CA VAL A 243 2.93 -33.30 9.21
C VAL A 243 3.78 -34.29 10.03
N ILE A 244 4.20 -33.93 11.25
CA ILE A 244 4.93 -34.85 12.14
C ILE A 244 4.10 -36.09 12.44
N ALA A 245 2.84 -35.90 12.83
CA ALA A 245 1.94 -37.02 13.12
C ALA A 245 1.82 -37.96 11.91
N ALA A 246 1.61 -37.43 10.70
CA ALA A 246 1.50 -38.23 9.49
C ALA A 246 2.79 -39.03 9.17
N VAL A 247 3.96 -38.44 9.40
CA VAL A 247 5.26 -39.13 9.23
C VAL A 247 5.45 -40.22 10.27
N ALA A 248 5.13 -39.96 11.54
CA ALA A 248 5.24 -40.94 12.62
C ALA A 248 4.33 -42.16 12.38
N THR A 249 3.08 -41.93 11.94
CA THR A 249 2.15 -43.03 11.60
C THR A 249 2.68 -43.85 10.42
N SER A 250 3.27 -43.20 9.40
CA SER A 250 3.87 -43.89 8.25
C SER A 250 5.09 -44.73 8.65
N PHE A 251 5.93 -44.23 9.54
CA PHE A 251 7.09 -44.97 10.07
C PHE A 251 6.66 -46.17 10.92
N GLY A 252 5.65 -46.00 11.79
CA GLY A 252 5.11 -47.10 12.60
C GLY A 252 4.50 -48.25 11.77
N LEU A 253 3.79 -47.92 10.69
CA LEU A 253 3.26 -48.91 9.74
C LEU A 253 4.38 -49.65 8.99
N LEU A 254 5.44 -48.95 8.59
CA LEU A 254 6.60 -49.55 7.91
C LEU A 254 7.39 -50.48 8.85
N THR A 255 7.64 -50.09 10.10
CA THR A 255 8.34 -50.95 11.06
C THR A 255 7.51 -52.15 11.51
N GLY A 256 6.17 -52.00 11.55
CA GLY A 256 5.27 -53.12 11.84
C GLY A 256 5.19 -54.15 10.71
N ALA A 257 5.34 -53.73 9.45
CA ALA A 257 5.30 -54.61 8.29
C ALA A 257 6.60 -55.41 8.05
N VAL A 258 7.73 -54.99 8.63
CA VAL A 258 9.02 -55.71 8.55
C VAL A 258 9.20 -56.70 9.70
N ALA A 259 8.33 -56.64 10.73
CA ALA A 259 8.37 -57.49 11.91
C ALA A 259 7.44 -58.73 11.83
N HIS A 260 6.85 -59.00 10.67
CA HIS A 260 5.99 -60.15 10.37
C HIS A 260 6.48 -60.88 9.12
#